data_AF-A0A1Y2UF56-F1
#
_entry.id   AF-A0A1Y2UF56-F1
#
_cell.length_a   1.000
_cell.length_b   1.000
_cell.length_c   1.000
_cell.angle_alpha   90.00
_cell.angle_beta   90.00
_cell.angle_gamma   90.00
#
_symmetry.space_group_name_H-M   'P 1'
#
loop_
_entity.id
_entity.type
_entity.pdbx_description
1 polymer ?
#
loop_
_entity_poly.entity_id
_entity_poly.type
_entity_poly.pdbx_seq_one_letter_code
_entity_poly.pdbx_strand_id
1 'polypeptide(L)'
;MSKTSSTTFSSAISLTPSLSSSSSSSSSSSLTTVRTPASPPLPPSPPKAPLERQAAVCHKESDFPGHADVNSHAQDDFSATFGSKGGDSLELGPGSDPVVYHMKDSHGISYQYEAAWINGCVTTVDRQSFRWPIGSPSEITAYLLVRENFTKCNNGGVGGSTQVGCLRYTFTGAK
;
A
#
# COMPACT_ATOMS: atom_id res chain seq x y z
N MET A 1 26.47 -36.84 14.99
CA MET A 1 27.17 -36.51 13.74
C MET A 1 26.95 -35.03 13.48
N SER A 2 28.00 -34.23 13.52
CA SER A 2 28.23 -33.05 12.66
C SER A 2 29.48 -32.33 13.17
N LYS A 3 30.45 -32.25 12.27
CA LYS A 3 31.79 -31.70 12.42
C LYS A 3 31.77 -30.18 12.20
N THR A 4 32.60 -29.49 12.99
CA THR A 4 33.59 -28.47 12.60
C THR A 4 33.19 -27.31 11.68
N SER A 5 33.50 -26.08 12.14
CA SER A 5 34.17 -24.98 11.41
C SER A 5 34.11 -23.70 12.30
N SER A 6 35.09 -22.80 12.43
CA SER A 6 36.34 -22.57 11.71
C SER A 6 37.31 -21.71 12.53
N THR A 7 38.56 -21.76 12.07
CA THR A 7 39.84 -21.34 12.65
C THR A 7 40.16 -19.85 12.54
N THR A 8 40.91 -19.35 13.52
CA THR A 8 41.58 -18.05 13.65
C THR A 8 42.82 -17.90 12.73
N PHE A 9 43.18 -16.67 12.31
CA PHE A 9 44.51 -16.01 12.49
C PHE A 9 44.94 -15.00 11.39
N SER A 10 45.39 -13.83 11.88
CA SER A 10 46.58 -13.01 11.56
C SER A 10 46.80 -12.26 10.23
N SER A 11 46.71 -10.92 10.36
CA SER A 11 47.67 -9.80 10.11
C SER A 11 48.79 -9.79 9.05
N ALA A 12 48.92 -8.57 8.46
CA ALA A 12 50.05 -7.83 7.84
C ALA A 12 50.61 -8.39 6.51
N ILE A 13 51.07 -7.60 5.51
CA ILE A 13 52.25 -6.71 5.49
C ILE A 13 52.13 -5.63 4.38
N SER A 14 52.69 -4.44 4.64
CA SER A 14 52.94 -3.30 3.76
C SER A 14 54.02 -3.54 2.69
N LEU A 15 53.90 -2.92 1.51
CA LEU A 15 55.05 -2.54 0.65
C LEU A 15 54.75 -1.24 -0.15
N THR A 16 55.64 -0.27 -0.02
CA THR A 16 55.76 0.98 -0.80
C THR A 16 56.44 0.73 -2.15
N PRO A 17 56.30 1.66 -3.12
CA PRO A 17 57.51 2.20 -3.73
C PRO A 17 57.51 3.73 -3.99
N SER A 18 58.65 4.30 -3.60
CA SER A 18 59.51 5.36 -4.16
C SER A 18 59.05 6.37 -5.23
N LEU A 19 59.46 7.62 -4.94
CA LEU A 19 59.54 8.84 -5.75
C LEU A 19 60.05 8.67 -7.19
N SER A 20 59.51 9.49 -8.09
CA SER A 20 60.29 10.12 -9.19
C SER A 20 59.65 11.46 -9.56
N SER A 21 60.40 12.53 -9.34
CA SER A 21 60.10 13.90 -9.73
C SER A 21 60.49 14.12 -11.19
N SER A 22 59.57 14.65 -11.99
CA SER A 22 59.89 15.25 -13.29
C SER A 22 59.09 16.55 -13.45
N SER A 23 59.80 17.67 -13.34
CA SER A 23 59.30 19.01 -13.68
C SER A 23 59.16 19.13 -15.19
N SER A 24 58.01 19.62 -15.66
CA SER A 24 57.85 20.09 -17.04
C SER A 24 56.82 21.20 -17.07
N SER A 25 57.31 22.42 -17.06
CA SER A 25 56.59 23.66 -17.31
C SER A 25 56.16 23.70 -18.78
N SER A 26 54.89 24.02 -19.07
CA SER A 26 54.52 25.00 -20.11
C SER A 26 53.00 25.07 -20.37
N SER A 27 52.58 26.31 -20.60
CA SER A 27 51.40 26.74 -21.39
C SER A 27 50.03 26.65 -20.73
N SER A 28 49.73 27.71 -19.97
CA SER A 28 48.39 28.09 -19.54
C SER A 28 47.59 28.59 -20.76
N SER A 29 46.65 27.77 -21.24
CA SER A 29 45.57 28.20 -22.14
C SER A 29 44.30 28.28 -21.31
N SER A 30 43.93 29.50 -20.93
CA SER A 30 42.70 29.81 -20.20
C SER A 30 41.48 29.53 -21.08
N LEU A 31 40.89 28.34 -20.92
CA LEU A 31 39.56 28.02 -21.40
C LEU A 31 38.53 28.58 -20.40
N THR A 32 37.80 29.61 -20.82
CA THR A 32 36.67 30.15 -20.07
C THR A 32 35.54 29.12 -20.10
N THR A 33 35.51 28.23 -19.11
CA THR A 33 34.36 27.36 -18.87
C THR A 33 33.18 28.23 -18.44
N VAL A 34 32.21 28.42 -19.34
CA VAL A 34 30.89 28.96 -19.00
C VAL A 34 30.22 27.94 -18.07
N ARG A 35 30.25 28.24 -16.77
CA ARG A 35 29.63 27.43 -15.72
C ARG A 35 28.11 27.63 -15.82
N THR A 36 27.40 26.69 -16.43
CA THR A 36 25.94 26.59 -16.30
C THR A 36 25.61 26.53 -14.81
N PRO A 37 24.71 27.37 -14.27
CA PRO A 37 24.25 27.25 -12.90
C PRO A 37 23.67 25.85 -12.70
N ALA A 38 24.22 25.09 -11.73
CA ALA A 38 23.65 23.82 -11.34
C ALA A 38 22.23 24.09 -10.81
N SER A 39 21.22 23.48 -11.43
CA SER A 39 19.85 23.57 -10.96
C SER A 39 19.77 22.96 -9.54
N PRO A 40 18.99 23.55 -8.60
CA PRO A 40 18.82 22.99 -7.28
C PRO A 40 18.36 21.53 -7.35
N PRO A 41 18.79 20.66 -6.42
CA PRO A 41 18.29 19.30 -6.34
C PRO A 41 16.78 19.33 -6.16
N LEU A 42 16.04 18.56 -6.98
CA LEU A 42 14.60 18.41 -6.82
C LEU A 42 14.29 17.87 -5.42
N PRO A 43 13.19 18.31 -4.78
CA PRO A 43 12.73 17.71 -3.54
C PRO A 43 12.50 16.20 -3.75
N PRO A 44 12.77 15.37 -2.72
CA PRO A 44 12.50 13.94 -2.79
C PRO A 44 11.02 13.69 -3.09
N SER A 45 10.74 12.73 -3.97
CA SER A 45 9.37 12.34 -4.27
C SER A 45 8.67 11.79 -3.02
N PRO A 46 7.35 11.99 -2.89
CA PRO A 46 6.59 11.44 -1.78
C PRO A 46 6.70 9.90 -1.75
N PRO A 47 6.68 9.27 -0.56
CA PRO A 47 6.68 7.83 -0.43
C PRO A 47 5.50 7.22 -1.19
N LYS A 48 5.75 6.16 -1.97
CA LYS A 48 4.71 5.43 -2.69
C LYS A 48 4.08 4.38 -1.77
N ALA A 49 2.75 4.26 -1.80
CA ALA A 49 2.04 3.18 -1.13
C ALA A 49 2.35 1.84 -1.83
N PRO A 50 2.78 0.79 -1.11
CA PRO A 50 3.07 -0.51 -1.71
C PRO A 50 1.78 -1.18 -2.20
N LEU A 51 1.86 -1.93 -3.31
CA LEU A 51 0.75 -2.77 -3.81
C LEU A 51 0.61 -4.06 -2.98
N GLU A 52 0.34 -3.87 -1.70
CA GLU A 52 0.25 -4.92 -0.70
C GLU A 52 -0.91 -4.61 0.24
N ARG A 53 -1.49 -5.66 0.83
CA ARG A 53 -2.54 -5.52 1.83
C ARG A 53 -1.95 -5.03 3.15
N GLN A 54 -2.44 -3.89 3.63
CA GLN A 54 -2.10 -3.35 4.93
C GLN A 54 -2.94 -3.98 6.05
N ALA A 55 -2.57 -3.72 7.30
CA ALA A 55 -3.37 -4.14 8.45
C ALA A 55 -4.75 -3.46 8.44
N ALA A 56 -5.77 -4.18 8.90
CA ALA A 56 -7.10 -3.63 9.05
C ALA A 56 -7.12 -2.55 10.14
N VAL A 57 -7.82 -1.45 9.86
CA VAL A 57 -8.13 -0.38 10.79
C VAL A 57 -9.60 -0.51 11.19
N CYS A 58 -9.83 -1.02 12.40
CA CYS A 58 -11.17 -1.26 12.91
C CYS A 58 -11.85 0.03 13.35
N HIS A 59 -13.16 0.12 13.13
CA HIS A 59 -13.97 1.17 13.71
C HIS A 59 -14.02 1.01 15.24
N LYS A 60 -14.26 2.13 15.94
CA LYS A 60 -14.54 2.07 17.38
C LYS A 60 -16.01 1.76 17.58
N GLU A 61 -16.31 0.69 18.31
CA GLU A 61 -17.69 0.29 18.62
C GLU A 61 -18.48 1.41 19.31
N SER A 62 -17.82 2.23 20.13
CA SER A 62 -18.42 3.39 20.80
C SER A 62 -19.03 4.43 19.86
N ASP A 63 -18.62 4.45 18.59
CA ASP A 63 -19.14 5.37 17.58
C ASP A 63 -20.49 4.89 16.99
N PHE A 64 -21.00 3.75 17.48
CA PHE A 64 -22.22 3.06 17.04
C PHE A 64 -23.13 2.73 18.24
N PRO A 65 -23.60 3.74 19.00
CA PRO A 65 -24.35 3.50 20.23
C PRO A 65 -25.66 2.75 19.95
N GLY A 66 -25.85 1.61 20.62
CA GLY A 66 -27.07 0.80 20.50
C GLY A 66 -27.20 0.06 19.17
N HIS A 67 -26.10 -0.16 18.46
CA HIS A 67 -26.12 -0.94 17.22
C HIS A 67 -26.57 -2.38 17.50
N ALA A 68 -27.27 -2.98 16.53
CA ALA A 68 -27.63 -4.39 16.59
C ALA A 68 -26.45 -5.27 16.15
N ASP A 69 -26.54 -6.56 16.45
CA ASP A 69 -25.58 -7.55 15.97
C ASP A 69 -25.68 -7.69 14.44
N VAL A 70 -24.54 -7.59 13.77
CA VAL A 70 -24.45 -7.79 12.33
C VAL A 70 -24.48 -9.29 12.02
N ASN A 71 -25.45 -9.72 11.21
CA ASN A 71 -25.55 -11.11 10.78
C ASN A 71 -24.37 -11.47 9.86
N SER A 72 -23.54 -12.43 10.29
CA SER A 72 -22.34 -12.87 9.56
C SER A 72 -22.64 -13.51 8.20
N HIS A 73 -23.76 -14.22 8.06
CA HIS A 73 -24.13 -14.86 6.78
C HIS A 73 -24.56 -13.80 5.77
N ALA A 74 -25.43 -12.87 6.17
CA ALA A 74 -25.80 -11.73 5.34
C ALA A 74 -24.56 -10.90 4.95
N GLN A 75 -23.63 -10.69 5.89
CA GLN A 75 -22.39 -9.96 5.62
C GLN A 75 -21.54 -10.66 4.54
N ASP A 76 -21.52 -11.99 4.51
CA ASP A 76 -20.80 -12.78 3.49
C ASP A 76 -21.44 -12.64 2.10
N ASP A 77 -22.75 -12.86 2.01
CA ASP A 77 -23.52 -12.74 0.75
C ASP A 77 -23.41 -11.34 0.14
N PHE A 78 -23.51 -10.32 1.00
CA PHE A 78 -23.40 -8.92 0.58
C PHE A 78 -21.97 -8.53 0.23
N SER A 79 -20.96 -9.13 0.88
CA SER A 79 -19.56 -9.00 0.47
C SER A 79 -19.34 -9.57 -0.93
N ALA A 80 -19.95 -10.71 -1.26
CA ALA A 80 -19.83 -11.33 -2.59
C ALA A 80 -20.50 -10.48 -3.66
N THR A 81 -21.66 -9.91 -3.34
CA THR A 81 -22.37 -8.95 -4.19
C THR A 81 -21.53 -7.69 -4.43
N PHE A 82 -20.96 -7.11 -3.38
CA PHE A 82 -20.08 -5.95 -3.48
C PHE A 82 -18.83 -6.25 -4.32
N GLY A 83 -18.14 -7.36 -4.03
CA GLY A 83 -16.90 -7.73 -4.70
C GLY A 83 -17.04 -8.02 -6.20
N SER A 84 -18.27 -8.23 -6.68
CA SER A 84 -18.59 -8.45 -8.09
C SER A 84 -19.10 -7.19 -8.82
N LYS A 85 -19.21 -6.04 -8.13
CA LYS A 85 -19.70 -4.80 -8.75
C LYS A 85 -18.72 -4.28 -9.81
N GLY A 86 -19.26 -3.75 -10.90
CA GLY A 86 -18.48 -3.15 -11.98
C GLY A 86 -17.78 -4.13 -12.92
N GLY A 87 -17.85 -5.44 -12.63
CA GLY A 87 -17.17 -6.46 -13.42
C GLY A 87 -15.64 -6.39 -13.34
N ASP A 88 -14.98 -7.16 -14.19
CA ASP A 88 -13.54 -7.42 -14.10
C ASP A 88 -12.66 -6.25 -14.56
N SER A 89 -13.22 -5.34 -15.36
CA SER A 89 -12.53 -4.19 -15.95
C SER A 89 -12.66 -2.91 -15.15
N LEU A 90 -13.38 -2.90 -14.03
CA LEU A 90 -13.51 -1.70 -13.22
C LEU A 90 -12.19 -1.38 -12.52
N GLU A 91 -11.63 -0.22 -12.85
CA GLU A 91 -10.43 0.32 -12.22
C GLU A 91 -10.72 1.66 -11.56
N LEU A 92 -10.12 1.88 -10.40
CA LEU A 92 -10.18 3.13 -9.66
C LEU A 92 -8.81 3.79 -9.66
N GLY A 93 -8.79 5.10 -9.84
CA GLY A 93 -7.60 5.95 -9.82
C GLY A 93 -7.89 7.26 -9.08
N PRO A 94 -6.92 8.18 -9.03
CA PRO A 94 -7.13 9.52 -8.49
C PRO A 94 -8.37 10.19 -9.10
N GLY A 95 -9.27 10.70 -8.27
CA GLY A 95 -10.49 11.39 -8.69
C GLY A 95 -11.61 10.48 -9.23
N SER A 96 -11.45 9.16 -9.19
CA SER A 96 -12.54 8.23 -9.52
C SER A 96 -13.61 8.24 -8.42
N ASP A 97 -14.88 8.11 -8.82
CA ASP A 97 -15.97 7.93 -7.87
C ASP A 97 -15.80 6.62 -7.08
N PRO A 98 -16.18 6.60 -5.79
CA PRO A 98 -16.11 5.38 -4.99
C PRO A 98 -17.14 4.35 -5.47
N VAL A 99 -16.78 3.07 -5.36
CA VAL A 99 -17.74 1.97 -5.50
C VAL A 99 -18.46 1.81 -4.20
N VAL A 100 -19.76 2.07 -4.20
CA VAL A 100 -20.60 1.99 -3.00
C VAL A 100 -21.66 0.90 -3.13
N TYR A 101 -21.98 0.26 -2.00
CA TYR A 101 -23.10 -0.66 -1.90
C TYR A 101 -23.70 -0.59 -0.49
N HIS A 102 -24.93 -0.08 -0.41
CA HIS A 102 -25.66 0.06 0.84
C HIS A 102 -26.95 -0.74 0.80
N MET A 103 -27.26 -1.42 1.89
CA MET A 103 -28.51 -2.15 2.02
C MET A 103 -28.90 -2.35 3.48
N LYS A 104 -30.10 -2.89 3.67
CA LYS A 104 -30.58 -3.36 4.97
C LYS A 104 -31.06 -4.79 4.85
N ASP A 105 -30.88 -5.57 5.91
CA ASP A 105 -31.51 -6.89 6.01
C ASP A 105 -33.00 -6.77 6.38
N SER A 106 -33.68 -7.92 6.53
CA SER A 106 -35.10 -7.98 6.92
C SER A 106 -35.36 -7.46 8.34
N HIS A 107 -34.33 -7.33 9.18
CA HIS A 107 -34.42 -6.81 10.54
C HIS A 107 -34.08 -5.32 10.60
N GLY A 108 -33.80 -4.70 9.45
CA GLY A 108 -33.48 -3.28 9.31
C GLY A 108 -32.03 -2.93 9.63
N ILE A 109 -31.14 -3.93 9.79
CA ILE A 109 -29.72 -3.71 10.11
C ILE A 109 -29.01 -3.21 8.85
N SER A 110 -28.25 -2.12 8.97
CA SER A 110 -27.55 -1.49 7.85
C SER A 110 -26.23 -2.18 7.53
N TYR A 111 -25.95 -2.33 6.24
CA TYR A 111 -24.69 -2.85 5.71
C TYR A 111 -24.19 -1.88 4.66
N GLN A 112 -23.02 -1.30 4.90
CA GLN A 112 -22.41 -0.30 4.02
C GLN A 112 -21.03 -0.76 3.59
N TYR A 113 -20.80 -0.81 2.28
CA TYR A 113 -19.55 -1.20 1.66
C TYR A 113 -19.06 -0.08 0.75
N GLU A 114 -17.75 0.19 0.81
CA GLU A 114 -17.12 1.21 -0.02
C GLU A 114 -15.74 0.72 -0.49
N ALA A 115 -15.39 1.03 -1.73
CA ALA A 115 -14.00 1.06 -2.18
C ALA A 115 -13.69 2.40 -2.85
N ALA A 116 -12.65 3.07 -2.37
CA ALA A 116 -12.29 4.40 -2.84
C ALA A 116 -10.77 4.54 -3.02
N TRP A 117 -10.38 5.34 -4.01
CA TRP A 117 -9.00 5.81 -4.11
C TRP A 117 -8.72 6.83 -3.00
N ILE A 118 -7.65 6.61 -2.23
CA ILE A 118 -7.26 7.50 -1.14
C ILE A 118 -6.73 8.81 -1.73
N ASN A 119 -7.35 9.94 -1.37
CA ASN A 119 -6.92 11.24 -1.85
C ASN A 119 -5.45 11.52 -1.51
N GLY A 120 -4.68 11.99 -2.48
CA GLY A 120 -3.25 12.24 -2.36
C GLY A 120 -2.37 10.98 -2.32
N CYS A 121 -2.95 9.78 -2.38
CA CYS A 121 -2.17 8.56 -2.44
C CYS A 121 -1.57 8.34 -3.83
N VAL A 122 -0.29 7.98 -3.83
CA VAL A 122 0.48 7.61 -5.03
C VAL A 122 1.03 6.21 -4.81
N THR A 123 0.88 5.33 -5.80
CA THR A 123 1.46 3.98 -5.80
C THR A 123 2.31 3.79 -7.07
N THR A 124 2.74 2.57 -7.37
CA THR A 124 3.55 2.27 -8.57
C THR A 124 2.72 2.23 -9.85
N VAL A 125 1.40 2.19 -9.75
CA VAL A 125 0.43 2.19 -10.85
C VAL A 125 -0.52 3.39 -10.73
N ASP A 126 -0.99 3.90 -11.87
CA ASP A 126 -1.89 5.06 -11.91
C ASP A 126 -3.33 4.71 -11.53
N ARG A 127 -3.70 3.44 -11.72
CA ARG A 127 -5.03 2.89 -11.40
C ARG A 127 -4.87 1.48 -10.86
N GLN A 128 -5.84 1.04 -10.07
CA GLN A 128 -5.91 -0.32 -9.55
C GLN A 128 -7.28 -0.91 -9.89
N SER A 129 -7.29 -2.20 -10.22
CA SER A 129 -8.55 -2.94 -10.36
C SER A 129 -9.31 -2.92 -9.03
N PHE A 130 -10.59 -2.58 -9.09
CA PHE A 130 -11.49 -2.66 -7.95
C PHE A 130 -11.56 -4.10 -7.44
N ARG A 131 -11.74 -5.07 -8.34
CA ARG A 131 -11.93 -6.48 -7.97
C ARG A 131 -10.64 -7.13 -7.49
N TRP A 132 -9.49 -6.80 -8.11
CA TRP A 132 -8.17 -7.33 -7.77
C TRP A 132 -7.15 -6.20 -7.56
N PRO A 133 -7.09 -5.58 -6.38
CA PRO A 133 -6.28 -4.38 -6.13
C PRO A 133 -4.77 -4.56 -6.36
N ILE A 134 -4.26 -5.80 -6.37
CA ILE A 134 -2.85 -6.11 -6.65
C ILE A 134 -2.64 -6.85 -7.98
N GLY A 135 -3.65 -6.84 -8.86
CA GLY A 135 -3.64 -7.55 -10.15
C GLY A 135 -4.27 -8.94 -10.09
N SER A 136 -4.63 -9.46 -11.26
CA SER A 136 -5.25 -10.79 -11.43
C SER A 136 -4.25 -11.78 -12.06
N PRO A 137 -4.25 -13.07 -11.66
CA PRO A 137 -5.03 -13.65 -10.56
C PRO A 137 -4.47 -13.26 -9.18
N SER A 138 -5.35 -13.10 -8.19
CA SER A 138 -4.95 -12.83 -6.80
C SER A 138 -6.00 -13.31 -5.81
N GLU A 139 -5.54 -13.81 -4.67
CA GLU A 139 -6.39 -14.12 -3.51
C GLU A 139 -6.89 -12.84 -2.83
N ILE A 140 -6.20 -11.72 -2.99
CA ILE A 140 -6.60 -10.42 -2.45
C ILE A 140 -7.65 -9.81 -3.37
N THR A 141 -8.91 -10.03 -3.02
CA THR A 141 -10.08 -9.55 -3.77
C THR A 141 -10.88 -8.51 -2.98
N ALA A 142 -11.69 -7.72 -3.69
CA ALA A 142 -12.66 -6.81 -3.05
C ALA A 142 -13.56 -7.52 -2.02
N TYR A 143 -14.09 -8.71 -2.38
CA TYR A 143 -14.86 -9.58 -1.49
C TYR A 143 -14.10 -9.88 -0.20
N LEU A 144 -12.88 -10.43 -0.35
CA LEU A 144 -12.10 -10.86 0.79
C LEU A 144 -11.78 -9.69 1.73
N LEU A 145 -11.45 -8.53 1.18
CA LEU A 145 -11.08 -7.35 1.97
C LEU A 145 -12.25 -6.86 2.84
N VAL A 146 -13.45 -6.74 2.28
CA VAL A 146 -14.61 -6.30 3.09
C VAL A 146 -15.14 -7.39 4.01
N ARG A 147 -14.95 -8.68 3.66
CA ARG A 147 -15.25 -9.80 4.55
C ARG A 147 -14.30 -9.83 5.74
N GLU A 148 -13.02 -9.60 5.52
CA GLU A 148 -12.01 -9.54 6.58
C GLU A 148 -12.14 -8.29 7.45
N ASN A 149 -12.57 -7.15 6.89
CA ASN A 149 -12.91 -5.98 7.69
C ASN A 149 -14.00 -6.27 8.72
N PHE A 150 -14.88 -7.23 8.47
CA PHE A 150 -15.85 -7.73 9.44
C PHE A 150 -15.23 -8.79 10.37
N THR A 151 -14.63 -9.85 9.82
CA THR A 151 -14.21 -11.01 10.64
C THR A 151 -12.97 -10.76 11.49
N LYS A 152 -12.08 -9.84 11.09
CA LYS A 152 -10.86 -9.50 11.84
C LYS A 152 -11.06 -8.34 12.81
N CYS A 153 -12.14 -7.58 12.67
CA CYS A 153 -12.51 -6.53 13.60
C CYS A 153 -13.52 -7.06 14.62
N ASN A 154 -13.02 -7.43 15.80
CA ASN A 154 -13.84 -7.90 16.92
C ASN A 154 -14.44 -6.70 17.70
N ASN A 155 -15.33 -5.94 17.05
CA ASN A 155 -15.91 -4.69 17.56
C ASN A 155 -17.45 -4.68 17.47
N GLY A 156 -18.09 -5.78 17.88
CA GLY A 156 -19.55 -5.92 17.76
C GLY A 156 -20.05 -6.10 16.32
N GLY A 157 -19.14 -6.29 15.35
CA GLY A 157 -19.49 -6.48 13.94
C GLY A 157 -19.64 -5.18 13.14
N VAL A 158 -19.37 -4.01 13.73
CA VAL A 158 -19.44 -2.73 13.01
C VAL A 158 -18.37 -2.59 11.93
N GLY A 159 -17.29 -3.39 11.99
CA GLY A 159 -16.34 -3.55 10.90
C GLY A 159 -15.16 -2.57 10.92
N GLY A 160 -14.67 -2.23 9.74
CA GLY A 160 -13.46 -1.44 9.60
C GLY A 160 -13.05 -1.24 8.14
N SER A 161 -11.78 -0.90 7.94
CA SER A 161 -11.23 -0.69 6.61
C SER A 161 -9.86 -1.33 6.43
N THR A 162 -9.53 -1.68 5.19
CA THR A 162 -8.21 -2.20 4.81
C THR A 162 -7.74 -1.46 3.56
N GLN A 163 -6.49 -1.01 3.56
CA GLN A 163 -5.86 -0.38 2.42
C GLN A 163 -5.01 -1.40 1.64
N VAL A 164 -5.08 -1.32 0.31
CA VAL A 164 -4.25 -2.11 -0.61
C VAL A 164 -3.77 -1.19 -1.73
N GLY A 165 -2.47 -0.87 -1.76
CA GLY A 165 -1.99 0.24 -2.60
C GLY A 165 -2.66 1.55 -2.18
N CYS A 166 -3.34 2.19 -3.12
CA CYS A 166 -4.13 3.39 -2.91
C CYS A 166 -5.64 3.15 -2.85
N LEU A 167 -6.11 1.90 -2.87
CA LEU A 167 -7.52 1.60 -2.63
C LEU A 167 -7.77 1.31 -1.15
N ARG A 168 -8.78 1.95 -0.59
CA ARG A 168 -9.32 1.63 0.73
C ARG A 168 -10.65 0.93 0.56
N TYR A 169 -10.77 -0.26 1.14
CA TYR A 169 -12.00 -1.02 1.21
C TYR A 169 -12.54 -0.89 2.62
N THR A 170 -13.81 -0.49 2.76
CA THR A 170 -14.46 -0.25 4.03
C THR A 170 -15.72 -1.09 4.12
N PHE A 171 -15.94 -1.70 5.28
CA PHE A 171 -17.22 -2.26 5.68
C PHE A 171 -17.67 -1.58 6.97
N THR A 172 -18.90 -1.07 6.96
CA THR A 172 -19.53 -0.46 8.13
C THR A 172 -20.91 -1.09 8.35
N GLY A 173 -21.04 -1.82 9.45
CA GLY A 173 -22.28 -2.48 9.85
C GLY A 173 -23.03 -1.71 10.93
N ALA A 174 -24.36 -1.81 10.91
CA ALA A 174 -25.26 -1.34 11.97
C ALA A 174 -25.08 0.14 12.37
N LYS A 175 -24.73 1.00 11.40
CA LYS A 175 -24.70 2.46 11.54
C LYS A 175 -26.06 3.10 11.27
#